data_AF-A0A5P3XDK8-F1
#
_entry.id   AF-A0A5P3XDK8-F1
#
_cell.length_a   1.000
_cell.length_b   1.000
_cell.length_c   1.000
_cell.angle_alpha   90.00
_cell.angle_beta   90.00
_cell.angle_gamma   90.00
#
_symmetry.space_group_name_H-M   'P 1'
#
loop_
_entity.id
_entity.type
_entity.pdbx_description
1 polymer ?
#
loop_
_entity_poly.entity_id
_entity_poly.type
_entity_poly.pdbx_seq_one_letter_code
_entity_poly.pdbx_strand_id
1 'polypeptide(L)'
;MIESLTDRLVSFLVLNNIIDTEKFEKYRDKIKSLIFLAISFVSVILVGIIFGKVTQGIILLICYLIIRKFACGYKAKSYIIRLLMFMGIYIFTIYSSSYEDLTTYKFLIILFTVLSWGCIYVLAPVENIKSKMDFNDVLRKKIISRVIATIITFLTITLLRIEIINEYAAFTCSALYWSAFMLVLGTIKNYINN
;
A
#
# COMPACT_ATOMS: atom_id res chain seq x y z
N MET A 1 13.16 -18.61 -3.67
CA MET A 1 14.06 -17.82 -2.81
C MET A 1 13.37 -17.22 -1.59
N ILE A 2 12.37 -16.32 -1.74
CA ILE A 2 11.65 -15.76 -0.58
C ILE A 2 10.88 -16.85 0.18
N GLU A 3 10.27 -17.81 -0.53
CA GLU A 3 9.56 -18.93 0.09
C GLU A 3 10.48 -19.82 0.91
N SER A 4 11.60 -20.26 0.33
CA SER A 4 12.61 -21.06 1.03
C SER A 4 13.24 -20.34 2.23
N LEU A 5 13.43 -19.01 2.17
CA LEU A 5 13.88 -18.21 3.31
C LEU A 5 12.82 -18.15 4.41
N THR A 6 11.55 -17.95 4.03
CA THR A 6 10.42 -17.93 4.97
C THR A 6 10.28 -19.28 5.66
N ASP A 7 10.34 -20.38 4.90
CA ASP A 7 10.23 -21.74 5.41
C ASP A 7 11.35 -22.05 6.40
N ARG A 8 12.59 -21.69 6.08
CA ARG A 8 13.72 -21.84 7.01
C ARG A 8 13.52 -21.07 8.32
N LEU A 9 13.04 -19.83 8.25
CA LEU A 9 12.80 -19.00 9.43
C LEU A 9 11.66 -19.53 10.31
N VAL A 10 10.56 -19.97 9.71
CA VAL A 10 9.43 -20.53 10.46
C VAL A 10 9.83 -21.89 11.06
N SER A 11 10.52 -22.74 10.30
CA SER A 11 11.03 -24.02 10.81
C SER A 11 12.00 -23.83 11.97
N PHE A 12 12.87 -22.82 11.91
CA PHE A 12 13.74 -22.48 13.05
C PHE A 12 12.94 -22.09 14.31
N LEU A 13 11.87 -21.31 14.17
CA LEU A 13 11.02 -20.93 15.29
C LEU A 13 10.25 -22.12 15.89
N VAL A 14 9.78 -23.04 15.04
CA VAL A 14 9.10 -24.27 15.48
C VAL A 14 10.07 -25.22 16.16
N LEU A 15 11.27 -25.44 15.59
CA LEU A 15 12.30 -26.30 16.19
C LEU A 15 12.74 -25.83 17.58
N ASN A 16 12.67 -24.52 17.84
CA ASN A 16 12.96 -23.93 19.15
C ASN A 16 11.75 -23.88 20.09
N ASN A 17 10.63 -24.54 19.76
CA ASN A 17 9.37 -24.52 20.53
C ASN A 17 8.83 -23.11 20.83
N ILE A 18 9.16 -22.12 20.00
CA ILE A 18 8.64 -20.75 20.13
C ILE A 18 7.22 -20.68 19.55
N ILE A 19 6.89 -21.54 18.58
CA ILE A 19 5.62 -21.57 17.86
C ILE A 19 5.17 -23.02 17.69
N ASP A 20 3.88 -23.28 17.92
CA ASP A 20 3.26 -24.57 17.63
C ASP A 20 3.29 -24.89 16.14
N THR A 21 3.53 -26.16 15.80
CA THR A 21 3.49 -26.69 14.44
C THR A 21 2.17 -26.38 13.73
N GLU A 22 1.05 -26.41 14.45
CA GLU A 22 -0.29 -26.09 13.93
C GLU A 22 -0.42 -24.65 13.41
N LYS A 23 0.43 -23.74 13.91
CA LYS A 23 0.42 -22.32 13.51
C LYS A 23 1.46 -22.01 12.42
N PHE A 24 2.16 -23.02 11.90
CA PHE A 24 3.23 -22.86 10.92
C PHE A 24 2.81 -22.00 9.72
N GLU A 25 1.71 -22.35 9.04
CA GLU A 25 1.26 -21.62 7.84
C GLU A 25 0.91 -20.16 8.13
N LYS A 26 0.26 -19.90 9.28
CA LYS A 26 -0.11 -18.54 9.70
C LYS A 26 1.13 -17.68 9.97
N TYR A 27 2.16 -18.24 10.60
CA TYR A 27 3.41 -17.53 10.83
C TYR A 27 4.25 -17.39 9.57
N ARG A 28 4.22 -18.38 8.69
CA ARG A 28 4.82 -18.31 7.35
C ARG A 28 4.31 -17.10 6.60
N ASP A 29 3.00 -16.89 6.52
CA ASP A 29 2.42 -15.74 5.84
C ASP A 29 2.81 -14.40 6.48
N LYS A 30 2.87 -14.34 7.82
CA LYS A 30 3.31 -13.14 8.55
C LYS A 30 4.78 -12.81 8.28
N ILE A 31 5.67 -13.79 8.38
CA ILE A 31 7.11 -13.61 8.11
C ILE A 31 7.32 -13.22 6.66
N LYS A 32 6.60 -13.84 5.73
CA LYS A 32 6.64 -13.49 4.31
C LYS A 32 6.24 -12.03 4.07
N SER A 33 5.20 -11.56 4.77
CA SER A 33 4.80 -10.15 4.72
C SER A 33 5.86 -9.21 5.32
N LEU A 34 6.56 -9.64 6.38
CA LEU A 34 7.61 -8.86 7.02
C LEU A 34 8.85 -8.74 6.13
N ILE A 35 9.26 -9.84 5.47
CA ILE A 35 10.35 -9.83 4.49
C ILE A 35 10.00 -8.89 3.32
N PHE A 36 8.76 -8.96 2.81
CA PHE A 36 8.32 -8.07 1.75
C PHE A 36 8.34 -6.59 2.17
N LEU A 37 7.95 -6.30 3.41
CA LEU A 37 8.03 -4.96 4.00
C LEU A 37 9.49 -4.47 3.99
N ALA A 38 10.42 -5.28 4.51
CA ALA A 38 11.84 -4.94 4.58
C ALA A 38 12.43 -4.67 3.18
N ILE A 39 12.15 -5.54 2.21
CA ILE A 39 12.61 -5.35 0.82
C ILE A 39 12.04 -4.05 0.24
N SER A 40 10.75 -3.77 0.46
CA SER A 40 10.12 -2.54 -0.04
C SER A 40 10.78 -1.29 0.56
N PHE A 41 11.08 -1.30 1.86
CA PHE A 41 11.81 -0.22 2.51
C PHE A 41 13.19 0.01 1.93
N VAL A 42 14.00 -1.06 1.79
CA VAL A 42 15.34 -0.97 1.21
C VAL A 42 15.28 -0.41 -0.21
N SER A 43 14.36 -0.91 -1.04
CA SER A 43 14.19 -0.42 -2.40
C SER A 43 13.76 1.04 -2.47
N VAL A 44 12.88 1.51 -1.57
CA VAL A 44 12.47 2.93 -1.51
C VAL A 44 13.65 3.81 -1.12
N ILE A 45 14.47 3.38 -0.17
CA ILE A 45 15.68 4.11 0.24
C ILE A 45 16.65 4.21 -0.93
N LEU A 46 16.94 3.09 -1.61
CA LEU A 46 17.88 3.06 -2.75
C LEU A 46 17.42 4.01 -3.87
N VAL A 47 16.17 3.89 -4.31
CA VAL A 47 15.62 4.77 -5.35
C VAL A 47 15.54 6.22 -4.86
N GLY A 48 15.13 6.44 -3.61
CA GLY A 48 15.06 7.76 -3.00
C GLY A 48 16.41 8.47 -2.92
N ILE A 49 17.51 7.73 -2.69
CA ILE A 49 18.87 8.30 -2.67
C ILE A 49 19.25 8.77 -4.08
N ILE A 50 18.97 7.95 -5.10
CA ILE A 50 19.28 8.29 -6.50
C ILE A 50 18.59 9.59 -6.94
N PHE A 51 17.34 9.79 -6.53
CA PHE A 51 16.54 10.96 -6.92
C PHE A 51 16.49 12.09 -5.86
N GLY A 52 17.15 11.93 -4.71
CA GLY A 52 17.09 12.90 -3.60
C GLY A 52 15.72 13.02 -2.92
N LYS A 53 14.84 12.02 -3.04
CA LYS A 53 13.44 12.04 -2.54
C LYS A 53 13.15 10.95 -1.47
N VAL A 54 14.16 10.58 -0.66
CA VAL A 54 14.04 9.50 0.36
C VAL A 54 12.87 9.74 1.31
N THR A 55 12.75 10.95 1.87
CA THR A 55 11.71 11.26 2.88
C THR A 55 10.30 11.13 2.30
N GLN A 56 10.12 11.63 1.08
CA GLN A 56 8.88 11.56 0.32
C GLN A 56 8.50 10.12 -0.01
N GLY A 57 9.47 9.29 -0.41
CA GLY A 57 9.27 7.87 -0.66
C GLY A 57 8.86 7.08 0.57
N ILE A 58 9.46 7.36 1.73
CA ILE A 58 9.08 6.74 3.00
C ILE A 58 7.64 7.09 3.36
N ILE A 59 7.23 8.35 3.20
CA ILE A 59 5.84 8.79 3.45
C ILE A 59 4.87 8.05 2.52
N LEU A 60 5.18 7.97 1.22
CA LEU A 60 4.37 7.23 0.25
C LEU A 60 4.21 5.77 0.69
N LEU A 61 5.31 5.11 1.05
CA LEU A 61 5.31 3.71 1.49
C LEU A 61 4.45 3.51 2.74
N ILE A 62 4.62 4.35 3.77
CA ILE A 62 3.87 4.24 5.02
C ILE A 62 2.37 4.45 4.79
N CYS A 63 1.98 5.54 4.11
CA CYS A 63 0.57 5.83 3.81
C CYS A 63 -0.09 4.67 3.05
N TYR A 64 0.59 4.16 2.02
CA TYR A 64 0.10 3.04 1.23
C TYR A 64 -0.05 1.75 2.05
N LEU A 65 0.96 1.40 2.86
CA LEU A 65 0.92 0.18 3.67
C LEU A 65 -0.18 0.23 4.72
N ILE A 66 -0.39 1.38 5.35
CA ILE A 66 -1.43 1.58 6.35
C ILE A 66 -2.81 1.40 5.71
N ILE A 67 -3.10 2.05 4.57
CA ILE A 67 -4.38 1.85 3.86
C ILE A 67 -4.54 0.38 3.46
N ARG A 68 -3.52 -0.20 2.82
CA ARG A 68 -3.57 -1.57 2.28
C ARG A 68 -3.78 -2.63 3.35
N LYS A 69 -3.27 -2.40 4.57
CA LYS A 69 -3.48 -3.31 5.71
C LYS A 69 -4.97 -3.54 6.01
N PHE A 70 -5.80 -2.52 5.82
CA PHE A 70 -7.23 -2.56 6.16
C PHE A 70 -8.14 -2.67 4.93
N ALA A 71 -7.84 -1.93 3.85
CA ALA A 71 -8.67 -1.90 2.66
C ALA A 71 -8.63 -3.23 1.88
N CYS A 72 -7.60 -4.06 2.10
CA CYS A 72 -7.34 -5.28 1.32
C CYS A 72 -7.14 -4.95 -0.18
N GLY A 73 -7.62 -5.77 -1.11
CA GLY A 73 -7.42 -5.60 -2.55
C GLY A 73 -6.50 -6.63 -3.19
N TYR A 74 -6.09 -6.36 -4.44
CA TYR A 74 -5.36 -7.31 -5.26
C TYR A 74 -4.03 -7.75 -4.62
N LYS A 75 -3.89 -9.05 -4.41
CA LYS A 75 -2.62 -9.69 -4.07
C LYS A 75 -2.09 -10.42 -5.30
N ALA A 76 -1.13 -9.79 -5.98
CA ALA A 76 -0.39 -10.43 -7.06
C ALA A 76 0.28 -11.72 -6.56
N LYS A 77 0.26 -12.78 -7.38
CA LYS A 77 0.87 -14.07 -7.04
C LYS A 77 2.38 -13.94 -6.80
N SER A 78 3.06 -13.11 -7.59
CA SER A 78 4.49 -12.84 -7.43
C SER A 78 4.75 -11.56 -6.62
N TYR A 79 5.65 -11.68 -5.64
CA TYR A 79 6.13 -10.55 -4.83
C TYR A 79 6.96 -9.56 -5.66
N ILE A 80 7.73 -10.07 -6.62
CA ILE A 80 8.56 -9.24 -7.50
C ILE A 80 7.67 -8.31 -8.32
N ILE A 81 6.58 -8.82 -8.89
CA ILE A 81 5.62 -8.01 -9.66
C ILE A 81 5.01 -6.92 -8.77
N ARG A 82 4.66 -7.26 -7.52
CA ARG A 82 4.10 -6.30 -6.56
C ARG A 82 5.09 -5.18 -6.20
N LEU A 83 6.35 -5.53 -6.01
CA LEU A 83 7.43 -4.57 -5.74
C LEU A 83 7.66 -3.68 -6.96
N LEU A 84 7.78 -4.26 -8.17
CA LEU A 84 7.99 -3.53 -9.42
C LEU A 84 6.87 -2.53 -9.70
N MET A 85 5.61 -2.94 -9.54
CA MET A 85 4.49 -2.04 -9.74
C MET A 85 4.51 -0.86 -8.75
N PHE A 86 4.83 -1.13 -7.47
CA PHE A 86 4.96 -0.08 -6.46
C PHE A 86 6.13 0.86 -6.76
N MET A 87 7.28 0.32 -7.18
CA MET A 87 8.44 1.12 -7.59
C MET A 87 8.14 1.97 -8.82
N GLY A 88 7.42 1.43 -9.80
CA GLY A 88 6.98 2.18 -10.97
C GLY A 88 6.15 3.40 -10.59
N ILE A 89 5.25 3.27 -9.62
CA ILE A 89 4.45 4.41 -9.12
C ILE A 89 5.27 5.39 -8.32
N TYR A 90 6.20 4.90 -7.50
CA TYR A 90 7.09 5.79 -6.77
C TYR A 90 7.92 6.65 -7.73
N ILE A 91 8.53 6.03 -8.75
CA ILE A 91 9.30 6.73 -9.79
C ILE A 91 8.40 7.69 -10.58
N PHE A 92 7.22 7.25 -11.00
CA PHE A 92 6.24 8.10 -11.68
C PHE A 92 5.85 9.33 -10.84
N THR A 93 5.69 9.15 -9.53
CA THR A 93 5.36 10.24 -8.60
C THR A 93 6.50 11.25 -8.49
N ILE A 94 7.76 10.78 -8.45
CA ILE A 94 8.94 11.66 -8.46
C ILE A 94 8.94 12.54 -9.71
N TYR A 95 8.71 11.95 -10.90
CA TYR A 95 8.66 12.74 -12.13
C TYR A 95 7.46 13.70 -12.16
N SER A 96 6.29 13.26 -11.71
CA SER A 96 5.09 14.09 -11.68
C SER A 96 5.20 15.25 -10.69
N SER A 97 5.96 15.10 -9.60
CA SER A 97 6.15 16.15 -8.60
C SER A 97 7.04 17.30 -9.08
N SER A 98 7.84 17.06 -10.13
CA SER A 98 8.77 18.04 -10.70
C SER A 98 8.12 18.95 -11.75
N TYR A 99 6.79 18.88 -11.91
CA TYR A 99 6.07 19.65 -12.92
C TYR A 99 5.95 21.13 -12.51
N GLU A 100 6.27 22.05 -13.44
CA GLU A 100 6.43 23.48 -13.14
C GLU A 100 5.10 24.26 -13.04
N ASP A 101 4.04 23.82 -13.74
CA ASP A 101 2.74 24.50 -13.66
C ASP A 101 2.02 24.18 -12.35
N LEU A 102 2.25 25.03 -11.36
CA LEU A 102 1.74 24.90 -10.00
C LEU A 102 0.20 24.86 -9.93
N THR A 103 -0.50 25.55 -10.83
CA THR A 103 -1.97 25.67 -10.77
C THR A 103 -2.62 24.39 -11.27
N THR A 104 -2.20 23.94 -12.46
CA THR A 104 -2.67 22.68 -13.06
C THR A 104 -2.27 21.49 -12.18
N TYR A 105 -1.05 21.50 -11.65
CA TYR A 105 -0.56 20.49 -10.72
C TYR A 105 -1.41 20.35 -9.45
N LYS A 106 -1.71 21.48 -8.76
CA LYS A 106 -2.57 21.48 -7.56
C LYS A 106 -3.96 20.94 -7.86
N PHE A 107 -4.55 21.35 -8.99
CA PHE A 107 -5.87 20.88 -9.41
C PHE A 107 -5.88 19.35 -9.65
N LEU A 108 -4.89 18.82 -10.38
CA LEU A 108 -4.78 17.39 -10.63
C LEU A 108 -4.63 16.58 -9.35
N ILE A 109 -3.82 17.04 -8.39
CA ILE A 109 -3.67 16.35 -7.10
C ILE A 109 -5.01 16.29 -6.36
N ILE A 110 -5.75 17.39 -6.28
CA ILE A 110 -7.06 17.42 -5.62
C ILE A 110 -8.03 16.45 -6.31
N LEU A 111 -8.09 16.50 -7.65
CA LEU A 111 -8.95 15.62 -8.44
C LEU A 111 -8.67 14.14 -8.17
N PHE A 112 -7.40 13.72 -8.30
CA PHE A 112 -7.01 12.32 -8.06
C PHE A 112 -7.21 11.91 -6.60
N THR A 113 -6.98 12.81 -5.65
CA THR A 113 -7.20 12.56 -4.22
C THR A 113 -8.67 12.26 -3.93
N VAL A 114 -9.59 13.10 -4.44
CA VAL A 114 -11.04 12.93 -4.23
C VAL A 114 -11.56 11.67 -4.92
N LEU A 115 -11.14 11.41 -6.16
CA LEU A 115 -11.51 10.18 -6.88
C LEU A 115 -11.03 8.94 -6.15
N SER A 116 -9.77 8.92 -5.72
CA SER A 116 -9.18 7.77 -5.00
C SER A 116 -9.86 7.54 -3.67
N TRP A 117 -10.17 8.62 -2.94
CA TRP A 117 -10.93 8.55 -1.69
C TRP A 117 -12.32 7.95 -1.90
N GLY A 118 -13.06 8.40 -2.92
CA GLY A 118 -14.36 7.84 -3.27
C GLY A 118 -14.27 6.35 -3.61
N CYS A 119 -13.28 5.95 -4.41
CA CYS A 119 -13.04 4.54 -4.72
C CYS A 119 -12.77 3.69 -3.47
N ILE A 120 -11.91 4.16 -2.56
CA ILE A 120 -11.65 3.46 -1.29
C ILE A 120 -12.91 3.41 -0.45
N TYR A 121 -13.69 4.49 -0.38
CA TYR A 121 -14.90 4.55 0.42
C TYR A 121 -15.95 3.54 -0.04
N VAL A 122 -16.14 3.39 -1.34
CA VAL A 122 -17.12 2.48 -1.95
C VAL A 122 -16.63 1.03 -1.94
N LEU A 123 -15.41 0.78 -2.40
CA LEU A 123 -14.92 -0.57 -2.67
C LEU A 123 -14.31 -1.25 -1.45
N ALA A 124 -13.77 -0.50 -0.48
CA ALA A 124 -13.14 -1.14 0.67
C ALA A 124 -14.17 -1.76 1.63
N PRO A 125 -13.87 -2.93 2.22
CA PRO A 125 -12.71 -3.77 1.97
C PRO A 125 -12.94 -4.72 0.79
N VAL A 126 -11.92 -4.94 -0.04
CA VAL A 126 -11.98 -5.94 -1.12
C VAL A 126 -11.25 -7.21 -0.69
N GLU A 127 -11.99 -8.20 -0.22
CA GLU A 127 -11.43 -9.48 0.21
C GLU A 127 -11.17 -10.41 -0.98
N ASN A 128 -10.29 -11.38 -0.80
CA ASN A 128 -10.07 -12.40 -1.83
C ASN A 128 -11.12 -13.50 -1.62
N ILE A 129 -11.75 -14.01 -2.70
CA ILE A 129 -12.81 -15.05 -2.63
C ILE A 129 -12.41 -16.25 -1.75
N LYS A 130 -11.11 -16.56 -1.68
CA LYS A 130 -10.57 -17.66 -0.89
C LYS A 130 -10.47 -17.41 0.62
N SER A 131 -10.55 -16.17 1.10
CA SER A 131 -10.49 -15.87 2.54
C SER A 131 -11.89 -15.72 3.12
N LYS A 132 -12.30 -16.63 4.01
CA LYS A 132 -13.48 -16.44 4.86
C LYS A 132 -13.07 -15.56 6.04
N MET A 133 -13.43 -14.27 6.01
CA MET A 133 -13.33 -13.40 7.19
C MET A 133 -14.67 -13.35 7.92
N ASP A 134 -14.62 -13.18 9.24
CA ASP A 134 -15.81 -12.97 10.04
C ASP A 134 -16.45 -11.62 9.72
N PHE A 135 -17.78 -11.53 9.75
CA PHE A 135 -18.53 -10.33 9.39
C PHE A 135 -18.10 -9.10 10.21
N ASN A 136 -17.84 -9.28 11.50
CA ASN A 136 -17.37 -8.22 12.38
C ASN A 136 -15.98 -7.70 11.97
N ASP A 137 -15.08 -8.58 11.53
CA ASP A 137 -13.76 -8.20 11.03
C ASP A 137 -13.85 -7.42 9.71
N VAL A 138 -14.79 -7.78 8.83
CA VAL A 138 -15.05 -7.06 7.58
C VAL A 138 -15.52 -5.64 7.88
N LEU A 139 -16.52 -5.48 8.75
CA LEU A 139 -17.04 -4.16 9.15
C LEU A 139 -15.95 -3.30 9.79
N ARG A 140 -15.15 -3.88 10.69
CA ARG A 140 -14.05 -3.16 11.34
C ARG A 140 -13.03 -2.68 10.31
N LYS A 141 -12.60 -3.53 9.37
CA LYS A 141 -11.66 -3.15 8.30
C LYS A 141 -12.23 -2.09 7.36
N LYS A 142 -13.52 -2.16 7.07
CA LYS A 142 -14.26 -1.14 6.30
C LYS A 142 -14.17 0.22 6.95
N ILE A 143 -14.50 0.31 8.23
CA ILE A 143 -14.48 1.57 8.99
C ILE A 143 -13.06 2.11 9.06
N ILE A 144 -12.09 1.27 9.44
CA ILE A 144 -10.70 1.71 9.61
C ILE A 144 -10.09 2.19 8.29
N SER A 145 -10.31 1.47 7.19
CA SER A 145 -9.78 1.88 5.87
C SER A 145 -10.34 3.22 5.41
N ARG A 146 -11.63 3.48 5.65
CA ARG A 146 -12.27 4.76 5.35
C ARG A 146 -11.73 5.90 6.21
N VAL A 147 -11.60 5.69 7.52
CA VAL A 147 -11.04 6.68 8.45
C VAL A 147 -9.60 7.04 8.06
N ILE A 148 -8.78 6.04 7.77
CA ILE A 148 -7.39 6.26 7.34
C ILE A 148 -7.34 7.01 6.00
N ALA A 149 -8.18 6.64 5.03
CA ALA A 149 -8.27 7.35 3.77
C ALA A 149 -8.69 8.81 3.98
N THR A 150 -9.69 9.09 4.84
CA THR A 150 -10.08 10.46 5.18
C THR A 150 -8.93 11.25 5.81
N ILE A 151 -8.19 10.66 6.76
CA ILE A 151 -7.04 11.32 7.40
C ILE A 151 -5.98 11.67 6.36
N ILE A 152 -5.66 10.73 5.47
CA ILE A 152 -4.64 10.96 4.43
C ILE A 152 -5.14 12.02 3.42
N THR A 153 -6.42 12.06 3.06
CA THR A 153 -6.94 13.14 2.20
C THR A 153 -6.81 14.52 2.85
N PHE A 154 -7.14 14.65 4.14
CA PHE A 154 -6.97 15.91 4.86
C PHE A 154 -5.49 16.31 4.95
N LEU A 155 -4.60 15.33 5.17
CA LEU A 155 -3.16 15.55 5.13
C LEU A 155 -2.71 16.06 3.76
N THR A 156 -3.14 15.42 2.66
CA THR A 156 -2.80 15.85 1.29
C THR A 156 -3.27 17.28 1.01
N ILE A 157 -4.50 17.63 1.38
CA ILE A 157 -5.04 18.98 1.19
C ILE A 157 -4.23 20.00 2.01
N THR A 158 -3.87 19.68 3.25
CA THR A 158 -3.06 20.55 4.11
C THR A 158 -1.67 20.78 3.53
N LEU A 159 -1.01 19.71 3.05
CA LEU A 159 0.31 19.80 2.41
C LEU A 159 0.29 20.68 1.15
N LEU A 160 -0.78 20.63 0.35
CA LEU A 160 -0.92 21.49 -0.84
C LEU A 160 -0.99 22.99 -0.52
N ARG A 161 -1.43 23.36 0.68
CA ARG A 161 -1.57 24.77 1.09
C ARG A 161 -0.25 25.40 1.48
N ILE A 162 0.76 24.60 1.82
CA ILE A 162 2.06 25.06 2.30
C ILE A 162 3.07 24.91 1.16
N GLU A 163 3.50 26.01 0.54
CA GLU A 163 4.31 26.00 -0.69
C GLU A 163 5.63 25.23 -0.54
N ILE A 164 6.29 25.33 0.62
CA ILE A 164 7.58 24.69 0.89
C ILE A 164 7.48 23.15 0.88
N ILE A 165 6.33 22.59 1.25
CA ILE A 165 6.12 21.14 1.41
C ILE A 165 5.04 20.60 0.47
N ASN A 166 4.67 21.37 -0.57
CA ASN A 166 3.64 20.98 -1.53
C ASN A 166 4.01 19.70 -2.31
N GLU A 167 5.30 19.41 -2.47
CA GLU A 167 5.79 18.21 -3.13
C GLU A 167 5.29 16.94 -2.43
N TYR A 168 5.23 16.94 -1.09
CA TYR A 168 4.76 15.81 -0.29
C TYR A 168 3.29 15.47 -0.55
N ALA A 169 2.50 16.42 -1.07
CA ALA A 169 1.12 16.17 -1.45
C ALA A 169 1.00 15.17 -2.59
N ALA A 170 1.90 15.20 -3.59
CA ALA A 170 1.90 14.22 -4.67
C ALA A 170 2.13 12.80 -4.13
N PHE A 171 3.03 12.64 -3.17
CA PHE A 171 3.35 11.33 -2.58
C PHE A 171 2.19 10.73 -1.77
N THR A 172 1.49 11.56 -1.00
CA THR A 172 0.29 11.13 -0.25
C THR A 172 -0.90 10.86 -1.19
N CYS A 173 -1.07 11.67 -2.24
CA CYS A 173 -2.05 11.44 -3.31
C CYS A 173 -1.78 10.12 -4.04
N SER A 174 -0.53 9.87 -4.46
CA SER A 174 -0.13 8.61 -5.11
C SER A 174 -0.35 7.39 -4.21
N ALA A 175 -0.19 7.52 -2.89
CA ALA A 175 -0.51 6.45 -1.95
C ALA A 175 -2.02 6.12 -1.93
N LEU A 176 -2.89 7.13 -1.94
CA LEU A 176 -4.35 6.95 -2.07
C LEU A 176 -4.70 6.32 -3.42
N TYR A 177 -4.18 6.89 -4.52
CA TYR A 177 -4.42 6.40 -5.88
C TYR A 177 -4.01 4.95 -6.03
N TRP A 178 -2.81 4.59 -5.58
CA TRP A 178 -2.33 3.21 -5.70
C TRP A 178 -3.15 2.23 -4.86
N SER A 179 -3.59 2.66 -3.68
CA SER A 179 -4.49 1.87 -2.84
C SER A 179 -5.83 1.66 -3.53
N ALA A 180 -6.43 2.71 -4.09
CA ALA A 180 -7.67 2.63 -4.85
C ALA A 180 -7.55 1.72 -6.08
N PHE A 181 -6.46 1.86 -6.86
CA PHE A 181 -6.20 1.02 -8.02
C PHE A 181 -6.09 -0.47 -7.63
N MET A 182 -5.41 -0.79 -6.52
CA MET A 182 -5.33 -2.15 -5.99
C MET A 182 -6.69 -2.71 -5.57
N LEU A 183 -7.62 -1.88 -5.07
CA LEU A 183 -8.98 -2.29 -4.75
C LEU A 183 -9.75 -2.62 -6.03
N VAL A 184 -9.71 -1.73 -7.03
CA VAL A 184 -10.36 -1.94 -8.33
C VAL A 184 -9.90 -3.24 -8.97
N LEU A 185 -8.59 -3.48 -9.04
CA LEU A 185 -8.04 -4.75 -9.54
C LEU A 185 -8.50 -5.96 -8.74
N GLY A 186 -8.65 -5.81 -7.42
CA GLY A 186 -9.17 -6.86 -6.55
C GLY A 186 -10.62 -7.19 -6.88
N THR A 187 -11.46 -6.17 -7.07
CA THR A 187 -12.87 -6.31 -7.38
C THR A 187 -13.07 -6.96 -8.75
N ILE A 188 -12.33 -6.51 -9.77
CA ILE A 188 -12.37 -7.11 -11.12
C ILE A 188 -11.96 -8.58 -11.06
N LYS A 189 -10.88 -8.90 -10.34
CA LYS A 189 -10.42 -10.28 -10.18
C LYS A 189 -11.48 -11.16 -9.51
N ASN A 190 -12.19 -10.63 -8.51
CA ASN A 190 -13.26 -11.38 -7.85
C ASN A 190 -14.44 -11.59 -8.79
N TYR A 191 -14.82 -10.57 -9.56
CA TYR A 191 -15.91 -10.68 -10.52
C TYR A 191 -15.64 -11.75 -11.59
N ILE A 192 -14.40 -11.86 -12.10
CA ILE A 192 -14.02 -12.86 -13.11
C ILE A 192 -13.99 -14.30 -12.56
N ASN A 193 -13.73 -14.48 -11.26
CA ASN A 193 -13.61 -15.81 -10.64
C ASN A 193 -14.90 -16.29 -9.94
N ASN A 194 -15.97 -15.50 -9.98
CA ASN A 194 -17.32 -15.91 -9.58
C ASN A 194 -18.07 -16.47 -10.78
#